data_AF-A0A372JVL2-F1
#
_entry.id   AF-A0A372JVL2-F1
#
_cell.length_a   1.000
_cell.length_b   1.000
_cell.length_c   1.000
_cell.angle_alpha   90.00
_cell.angle_beta   90.00
_cell.angle_gamma   90.00
#
_symmetry.space_group_name_H-M   'P 1'
#
loop_
_entity.id
_entity.type
_entity.pdbx_description
1 polymer ?
#
loop_
_entity_poly.entity_id
_entity_poly.type
_entity_poly.pdbx_seq_one_letter_code
_entity_poly.pdbx_strand_id
1 'polypeptide(L)' 'MGNRVELVTARLQLRRTRPGDAPALFNNYTGDPHCARFLQRRPHADVAHTQAMLQVSCTA' A
#
# COMPACT_ATOMS: atom_id res chain seq x y z
N MET A 1 -10.09 9.76 17.38
CA MET A 1 -9.83 9.07 16.11
C MET A 1 -11.06 9.22 15.22
N GLY A 2 -11.01 10.12 14.24
CA GLY A 2 -12.18 10.47 13.43
C GLY A 2 -12.63 9.30 12.57
N ASN A 3 -13.95 9.16 12.40
CA ASN A 3 -14.58 8.14 11.55
C ASN A 3 -14.09 8.31 10.10
N ARG A 4 -13.15 7.48 9.64
CA ARG A 4 -12.68 7.49 8.25
C ARG A 4 -13.61 6.60 7.43
N VAL A 5 -14.48 7.23 6.65
CA VAL A 5 -15.46 6.57 5.79
C VAL A 5 -14.76 6.00 4.55
N GLU A 6 -15.13 4.79 4.14
CA GLU A 6 -14.69 4.22 2.85
C GLU A 6 -15.31 4.99 1.68
N LEU A 7 -14.56 5.19 0.60
CA LEU A 7 -15.05 5.86 -0.61
C LEU A 7 -15.28 4.83 -1.70
N VAL A 8 -16.51 4.73 -2.18
CA VAL A 8 -16.90 3.78 -3.23
C VAL A 8 -17.35 4.54 -4.46
N THR A 9 -16.83 4.14 -5.62
CA THR A 9 -17.25 4.59 -6.95
C THR A 9 -17.70 3.39 -7.77
N ALA A 10 -18.20 3.60 -8.99
CA ALA A 10 -18.62 2.51 -9.87
C ALA A 10 -17.49 1.50 -10.20
N ARG A 11 -16.22 1.89 -10.10
CA ARG A 11 -15.07 1.05 -10.52
C ARG A 11 -14.10 0.73 -9.39
N LEU A 12 -14.05 1.55 -8.34
CA LEU A 12 -13.01 1.50 -7.32
C LEU A 12 -13.58 1.74 -5.93
N GLN A 13 -13.01 1.02 -4.96
CA GLN A 13 -13.23 1.20 -3.53
C GLN A 13 -11.92 1.63 -2.87
N LEU A 14 -11.91 2.80 -2.23
CA LEU A 14 -10.85 3.23 -1.35
C LEU A 14 -11.22 2.90 0.09
N ARG A 15 -10.48 1.96 0.67
CA ARG A 15 -10.62 1.50 2.05
C ARG A 15 -9.30 1.59 2.80
N ARG A 16 -9.35 1.41 4.12
CA ARG A 16 -8.14 1.25 4.93
C ARG A 16 -7.34 0.03 4.44
N THR A 17 -6.03 0.19 4.35
CA THR A 17 -5.11 -0.91 4.08
C THR A 17 -5.12 -1.90 5.24
N ARG A 18 -4.91 -3.17 4.93
CA ARG A 18 -4.91 -4.29 5.87
C ARG A 18 -3.59 -5.06 5.72
N PRO A 19 -3.10 -5.77 6.76
CA PRO A 19 -1.85 -6.52 6.66
C PRO A 19 -1.79 -7.51 5.48
N GLY A 20 -2.91 -8.15 5.15
CA GLY A 20 -3.01 -9.08 4.02
C GLY A 20 -2.92 -8.44 2.64
N ASP A 21 -2.93 -7.10 2.52
CA ASP A 21 -2.82 -6.43 1.23
C ASP A 21 -1.37 -6.39 0.70
N ALA A 22 -0.37 -6.65 1.56
CA ALA A 22 1.06 -6.52 1.23
C ALA A 22 1.48 -7.26 -0.06
N PRO A 23 1.09 -8.53 -0.31
CA PRO A 23 1.45 -9.21 -1.56
C PRO A 23 0.90 -8.52 -2.81
N ALA A 24 -0.35 -8.04 -2.76
CA ALA A 24 -0.98 -7.35 -3.88
C ALA A 24 -0.30 -6.01 -4.15
N LEU A 25 0.02 -5.24 -3.11
CA LEU A 25 0.75 -3.97 -3.26
C LEU A 25 2.16 -4.19 -3.85
N PHE A 26 2.86 -5.22 -3.37
CA PHE A 26 4.19 -5.61 -3.86
C PHE A 26 4.18 -5.93 -5.34
N ASN A 27 3.32 -6.85 -5.76
CA ASN A 27 3.22 -7.30 -7.15
C ASN A 27 2.74 -6.18 -8.08
N ASN A 28 1.88 -5.27 -7.60
CA ASN A 28 1.28 -4.25 -8.44
C ASN A 28 2.16 -3.00 -8.59
N TYR A 29 2.87 -2.55 -7.53
CA TYR A 29 3.66 -1.31 -7.65
C TYR A 29 4.79 -1.10 -6.62
N THR A 30 4.76 -1.70 -5.42
CA THR A 30 5.80 -1.37 -4.43
C THR A 30 7.14 -2.01 -4.77
N GLY A 31 7.14 -3.18 -5.40
CA GLY A 31 8.35 -3.87 -5.89
C GLY A 31 8.82 -3.44 -7.28
N ASP A 32 8.01 -2.72 -8.05
CA ASP A 32 8.34 -2.35 -9.43
C ASP A 32 9.25 -1.09 -9.49
N PRO A 33 10.48 -1.19 -10.06
CA PRO A 33 11.38 -0.04 -10.24
C PRO A 33 10.79 1.06 -11.12
N HIS A 34 9.96 0.74 -12.10
CA HIS A 34 9.31 1.74 -12.97
C HIS A 34 8.33 2.61 -12.17
N CYS A 35 7.58 2.00 -11.24
CA CYS A 35 6.68 2.72 -10.33
C CYS A 35 7.44 3.59 -9.30
N ALA A 36 8.68 3.24 -8.97
CA ALA A 36 9.51 3.97 -8.02
C ALA A 36 10.35 5.09 -8.65
N ARG A 37 10.42 5.20 -9.99
CA ARG A 37 11.35 6.09 -10.72
C ARG A 37 11.32 7.55 -10.28
N PHE A 38 10.15 8.06 -9.89
CA PHE A 38 9.94 9.44 -9.47
C PHE A 38 9.64 9.59 -7.98
N LEU A 39 9.70 8.50 -7.21
CA LEU A 39 9.46 8.51 -5.78
C LEU A 39 10.78 8.64 -5.03
N GLN A 40 10.73 9.23 -3.83
CA GLN A 40 11.88 9.26 -2.92
C GLN A 40 12.24 7.86 -2.39
N ARG A 41 11.26 6.95 -2.30
CA ARG A 41 11.48 5.57 -1.86
C ARG A 41 12.08 4.73 -2.99
N ARG A 42 12.93 3.77 -2.62
CA ARG A 42 13.37 2.69 -3.52
C ARG A 42 12.24 1.65 -3.69
N PRO A 43 12.22 0.89 -4.80
CA PRO A 43 11.35 -0.28 -4.91
C PRO A 43 11.68 -1.25 -3.76
N HIS A 44 10.65 -1.90 -3.23
CA HIS A 44 10.81 -2.87 -2.15
C HIS A 44 11.49 -4.13 -2.70
N ALA A 45 12.36 -4.75 -1.91
CA ALA A 45 13.07 -5.97 -2.33
C ALA A 45 12.18 -7.21 -2.24
N ASP A 46 11.23 -7.22 -1.31
CA ASP A 46 10.33 -8.34 -1.05
C ASP A 46 8.99 -7.88 -0.45
N VAL A 47 8.09 -8.84 -0.28
CA VAL A 47 6.77 -8.62 0.34
C VAL A 47 6.90 -8.19 1.80
N ALA A 48 7.93 -8.65 2.52
CA ALA A 48 8.14 -8.34 3.94
C ALA A 48 8.40 -6.85 4.17
N HIS A 49 9.18 -6.19 3.30
CA HIS A 49 9.35 -4.74 3.31
C HIS A 49 8.02 -3.99 3.10
N THR A 50 7.17 -4.49 2.19
CA THR A 50 5.83 -3.91 1.97
C THR A 50 4.94 -4.08 3.21
N GLN A 51 5.02 -5.22 3.88
CA GLN A 51 4.29 -5.48 5.12
C GLN A 51 4.74 -4.54 6.24
N ALA A 52 6.05 -4.32 6.40
CA ALA A 52 6.60 -3.38 7.38
C ALA A 52 6.10 -1.93 7.15
N MET A 53 6.08 -1.48 5.89
CA MET A 53 5.50 -0.18 5.52
C MET A 53 4.02 -0.09 5.92
N LEU A 54 3.23 -1.14 5.64
CA LEU A 54 1.81 -1.17 5.97
C LEU A 54 1.57 -1.15 7.49
N GLN A 55 2.43 -1.74 8.30
CA GLN A 55 2.29 -1.70 9.77
C GLN A 55 2.33 -0.25 10.29
N VAL A 56 3.21 0.60 9.75
CA VAL A 56 3.26 2.01 10.12
C VAL A 56 1.96 2.73 9.74
N SER A 57 1.45 2.48 8.53
CA SER A 57 0.22 3.14 8.03
C SER A 57 -1.08 2.58 8.63
N CYS A 58 -1.09 1.32 9.07
CA CYS A 58 -2.28 0.68 9.66
C CYS A 58 -2.45 1.02 11.14
N THR A 59 -1.38 1.38 11.84
CA THR A 59 -1.39 1.64 13.29
C THR A 59 -1.51 3.14 13.63
N ALA A 60 -1.35 4.02 12.62
CA ALA A 60 -1.61 5.46 12.70
C ALA A 60 -3.09 5.83 12.44
#